data_AF-A0A3S0H6I1-F1
#
_entry.id   AF-A0A3S0H6I1-F1
#
_cell.length_a   1.000
_cell.length_b   1.000
_cell.length_c   1.000
_cell.angle_alpha   90.00
_cell.angle_beta   90.00
_cell.angle_gamma   90.00
#
_symmetry.space_group_name_H-M   'P 1'
#
loop_
_entity.id
_entity.type
_entity.pdbx_description
1 polymer ?
#
loop_
_entity_poly.entity_id
_entity_poly.type
_entity_poly.pdbx_seq_one_letter_code
_entity_poly.pdbx_strand_id
1 'polypeptide(L)'
;MMSQFAQLYPYGLIRYTQSTFLELVTDTEVHRIDFVGKLSARLQRGTHGPVSFHHDHPLLNGVHGPLTSLMARATPYPLLSVPALLAAIRQELQAQAGEWYSFAPATWSMWWHRLAAHNVRPDLTRTGGIILESVPVSVAEAIAAICAEHGVETYWRPAWDRFVSLSAAPPYQLLLIGRNYLIARRFFVSTLIGNSSAKLPPQFLKKPR
;
A
#
# COMPACT_ATOMS: atom_id res chain seq x y z
N MET A 1 10.19 11.69 -15.24
CA MET A 1 9.92 10.63 -16.24
C MET A 1 8.51 10.06 -16.10
N MET A 2 8.12 9.43 -14.99
CA MET A 2 6.76 8.87 -14.87
C MET A 2 5.62 9.89 -14.85
N SER A 3 5.78 11.05 -14.21
CA SER A 3 4.74 12.08 -14.22
C SER A 3 4.46 12.59 -15.64
N GLN A 4 5.51 12.75 -16.46
CA GLN A 4 5.38 13.10 -17.88
C GLN A 4 4.70 11.97 -18.66
N PHE A 5 5.06 10.71 -18.39
CA PHE A 5 4.40 9.56 -19.01
C PHE A 5 2.89 9.55 -18.73
N ALA A 6 2.47 9.74 -17.48
CA ALA A 6 1.05 9.77 -17.12
C ALA A 6 0.31 10.97 -17.74
N GLN A 7 1.00 12.09 -17.97
CA GLN A 7 0.43 13.25 -18.68
C GLN A 7 0.25 13.00 -20.18
N LEU A 8 1.22 12.33 -20.81
CA LEU A 8 1.18 11.99 -22.23
C LEU A 8 0.19 10.85 -22.52
N TYR A 9 0.08 9.90 -21.60
CA TYR A 9 -0.76 8.72 -21.70
C TYR A 9 -1.73 8.64 -20.51
N PRO A 10 -2.78 9.49 -20.49
CA PRO A 10 -3.68 9.62 -19.35
C PRO A 10 -4.57 8.40 -19.13
N TYR A 11 -4.65 7.48 -20.10
CA TYR A 11 -5.40 6.22 -20.00
C TYR A 11 -4.56 5.05 -20.49
N GLY A 12 -4.80 3.88 -19.93
CA GLY A 12 -4.13 2.66 -20.36
C GLY A 12 -4.82 1.39 -19.91
N LEU A 13 -4.56 0.31 -20.65
CA LEU A 13 -5.02 -1.06 -20.41
C LEU A 13 -3.84 -1.93 -19.97
N ILE A 14 -3.95 -2.56 -18.80
CA ILE A 14 -2.97 -3.54 -18.33
C ILE A 14 -3.06 -4.79 -19.20
N ARG A 15 -2.16 -4.93 -20.17
CA ARG A 15 -2.11 -6.08 -21.08
C ARG A 15 -1.45 -7.29 -20.42
N TYR A 16 -0.40 -7.05 -19.64
CA TYR A 16 0.41 -8.09 -19.03
C TYR A 16 1.06 -7.61 -17.73
N THR A 17 1.33 -8.53 -16.80
CA THR A 17 1.90 -8.22 -15.49
C THR A 17 2.88 -9.32 -15.07
N GLN A 18 4.03 -8.94 -14.55
CA GLN A 18 5.00 -9.83 -13.90
C GLN A 18 5.41 -9.28 -12.54
N SER A 19 6.31 -10.01 -11.86
CA SER A 19 6.83 -9.64 -10.55
C SER A 19 7.70 -8.38 -10.56
N THR A 20 8.26 -7.99 -11.71
CA THR A 20 9.22 -6.87 -11.88
C THR A 20 8.84 -5.85 -12.94
N PHE A 21 7.81 -6.12 -13.76
CA PHE A 21 7.33 -5.19 -14.78
C PHE A 21 5.85 -5.41 -15.11
N LEU A 22 5.24 -4.46 -15.81
CA LEU A 22 3.93 -4.59 -16.44
C LEU A 22 3.97 -4.04 -17.88
N GLU A 23 3.03 -4.47 -18.71
CA GLU A 23 2.79 -3.89 -20.03
C GLU A 23 1.47 -3.12 -20.03
N LEU A 24 1.55 -1.86 -20.43
CA LEU A 24 0.43 -0.95 -20.53
C LEU A 24 0.21 -0.60 -22.00
N VAL A 25 -0.97 -0.95 -22.52
CA VAL A 25 -1.42 -0.53 -23.84
C VAL A 25 -2.10 0.82 -23.69
N THR A 26 -1.64 1.81 -24.44
CA THR A 26 -2.24 3.15 -24.56
C THR A 26 -2.93 3.25 -25.91
N ASP A 27 -3.47 4.43 -26.25
CA ASP A 27 -4.16 4.62 -27.53
C ASP A 27 -3.22 4.51 -28.73
N THR A 28 -1.93 4.79 -28.55
CA THR A 28 -0.96 4.87 -29.64
C THR A 28 0.14 3.81 -29.56
N GLU A 29 0.49 3.36 -28.36
CA GLU A 29 1.69 2.57 -28.12
C GLU A 29 1.46 1.47 -27.08
N VAL A 30 2.41 0.54 -26.99
CA VAL A 30 2.49 -0.40 -25.88
C VAL A 30 3.77 -0.09 -25.12
N HIS A 31 3.65 0.14 -23.83
CA HIS A 31 4.79 0.45 -22.98
C HIS A 31 5.04 -0.65 -21.98
N ARG A 32 6.30 -1.02 -21.82
CA ARG A 32 6.77 -1.81 -20.69
C ARG A 32 7.19 -0.86 -19.58
N ILE A 33 6.61 -1.06 -18.41
CA ILE A 33 6.92 -0.32 -17.19
C ILE A 33 7.61 -1.28 -16.23
N ASP A 34 8.93 -1.19 -16.15
CA ASP A 34 9.75 -1.92 -15.18
C ASP A 34 9.72 -1.17 -13.84
N PHE A 35 9.75 -1.92 -12.75
CA PHE A 35 9.73 -1.34 -11.40
C PHE A 35 10.70 -2.05 -10.46
N VAL A 36 11.38 -1.26 -9.63
CA VAL A 36 12.43 -1.73 -8.72
C VAL A 36 12.05 -1.41 -7.28
N GLY A 37 12.30 -2.37 -6.37
CA GLY A 37 11.91 -2.25 -4.97
C GLY A 37 10.40 -2.19 -4.82
N LYS A 38 9.67 -3.11 -5.48
CA LYS A 38 8.22 -3.25 -5.32
C LYS A 38 7.89 -3.60 -3.87
N LEU A 39 6.99 -2.83 -3.27
CA LEU A 39 6.48 -3.08 -1.93
C LEU A 39 5.11 -3.76 -1.97
N SER A 40 4.18 -3.21 -2.74
CA SER A 40 2.80 -3.69 -2.81
C SER A 40 2.23 -3.42 -4.19
N ALA A 41 1.35 -4.32 -4.65
CA ALA A 41 0.69 -4.17 -5.93
C ALA A 41 -0.68 -4.85 -5.90
N ARG A 42 -1.67 -4.18 -6.47
CA ARG A 42 -2.94 -4.76 -6.88
C ARG A 42 -3.11 -4.45 -8.35
N LEU A 43 -2.63 -5.36 -9.19
CA LEU A 43 -2.65 -5.23 -10.64
C LEU A 43 -3.44 -6.39 -11.24
N GLN A 44 -4.50 -6.07 -11.97
CA GLN A 44 -5.33 -7.04 -12.67
C GLN A 44 -5.23 -6.83 -14.17
N ARG A 45 -4.78 -7.89 -14.87
CA ARG A 45 -4.77 -7.92 -16.34
C ARG A 45 -6.17 -7.66 -16.90
N GLY A 46 -6.23 -6.90 -17.99
CA GLY A 46 -7.47 -6.48 -18.62
C GLY A 46 -8.11 -5.24 -18.00
N THR A 47 -7.52 -4.69 -16.92
CA THR A 47 -8.02 -3.42 -16.36
C THR A 47 -7.61 -2.26 -17.25
N HIS A 48 -8.62 -1.51 -17.69
CA HIS A 48 -8.47 -0.22 -18.32
C HIS A 48 -8.81 0.90 -17.34
N GLY A 49 -8.08 2.02 -17.36
CA GLY A 49 -8.42 3.17 -16.55
C GLY A 49 -7.44 4.33 -16.66
N PRO A 50 -7.74 5.44 -15.96
CA PRO A 50 -6.87 6.60 -15.93
C PRO A 50 -5.54 6.26 -15.28
N VAL A 51 -4.45 6.71 -15.89
CA VAL A 51 -3.08 6.54 -15.41
C VAL A 51 -2.72 7.77 -14.60
N SER A 52 -2.29 7.56 -13.35
CA SER A 52 -1.74 8.66 -12.55
C SER A 52 -0.55 8.19 -11.73
N PHE A 53 0.35 9.13 -11.45
CA PHE A 53 1.60 8.84 -10.78
C PHE A 53 1.84 9.85 -9.67
N HIS A 54 2.15 9.36 -8.48
CA HIS A 54 2.17 10.15 -7.25
C HIS A 54 3.44 9.93 -6.46
N HIS A 55 4.00 11.03 -5.96
CA HIS A 55 5.08 11.04 -4.96
C HIS A 55 4.54 11.24 -3.55
N ASP A 56 3.38 11.88 -3.43
CA ASP A 56 2.65 12.12 -2.19
C ASP A 56 1.21 11.64 -2.40
N HIS A 57 0.77 10.70 -1.57
CA HIS A 57 -0.55 10.08 -1.67
C HIS A 57 -0.86 9.36 -0.34
N PRO A 58 -2.13 9.30 0.12
CA PRO A 58 -2.46 8.61 1.37
C PRO A 58 -2.02 7.14 1.46
N LEU A 59 -1.93 6.44 0.33
CA LEU A 59 -1.34 5.09 0.27
C LEU A 59 0.15 5.04 0.60
N LEU A 60 0.89 6.12 0.30
CA LEU A 60 2.32 6.23 0.56
C LEU A 60 2.62 6.62 2.01
N ASN A 61 1.69 7.29 2.69
CA ASN A 61 1.82 7.63 4.11
C ASN A 61 2.13 6.40 4.97
N GLY A 62 1.58 5.22 4.63
CA GLY A 62 1.83 4.00 5.40
C GLY A 62 3.22 3.38 5.19
N VAL A 63 4.02 3.91 4.27
CA VAL A 63 5.32 3.32 3.85
C VAL A 63 6.44 4.36 3.77
N HIS A 64 6.12 5.62 4.02
CA HIS A 64 7.06 6.74 4.07
C HIS A 64 7.36 7.11 5.51
N GLY A 65 8.57 7.63 5.73
CA GLY A 65 9.03 8.08 7.03
C GLY A 65 9.83 7.02 7.80
N PRO A 66 10.40 7.41 8.95
CA PRO A 66 11.04 6.46 9.85
C PRO A 66 10.01 5.43 10.30
N LEU A 67 10.35 4.16 10.12
CA LEU A 67 9.49 3.05 10.52
C LEU A 67 9.87 2.58 11.92
N THR A 68 8.86 2.27 12.71
CA THR A 68 8.99 1.76 14.06
C THR A 68 7.99 0.64 14.29
N SER A 69 8.16 -0.08 15.38
CA SER A 69 7.18 -1.05 15.86
C SER A 69 6.73 -0.64 17.26
N LEU A 70 5.41 -0.62 17.44
CA LEU A 70 4.77 -0.34 18.72
C LEU A 70 4.47 -1.65 19.43
N MET A 71 4.95 -1.78 20.66
CA MET A 71 4.79 -2.97 21.48
C MET A 71 3.96 -2.63 22.72
N ALA A 72 3.07 -3.54 23.12
CA ALA A 72 2.42 -3.51 24.42
C ALA A 72 3.36 -4.12 25.47
N ARG A 73 3.49 -3.49 26.64
CA ARG A 73 4.09 -4.13 27.80
C ARG A 73 3.14 -5.16 28.40
N ALA A 74 3.72 -6.19 29.00
CA ALA A 74 2.97 -7.10 29.85
C ALA A 74 2.47 -6.34 31.09
N THR A 75 1.21 -6.54 31.44
CA THR A 75 0.58 -6.04 32.67
C THR A 75 0.03 -7.23 33.47
N PRO A 76 0.14 -7.18 34.81
CA PRO A 76 -0.43 -8.21 35.67
C PRO A 76 -1.96 -8.13 35.77
N TYR A 77 -2.58 -7.04 35.31
CA TYR A 77 -4.02 -6.82 35.40
C TYR A 77 -4.74 -7.01 34.06
N PRO A 78 -5.94 -7.63 34.05
CA PRO A 78 -6.75 -7.72 32.85
C PRO A 78 -7.24 -6.34 32.40
N LEU A 79 -7.15 -6.06 31.10
CA LEU A 79 -7.77 -4.88 30.52
C LEU A 79 -9.30 -4.99 30.63
N LEU A 80 -9.93 -3.95 31.17
CA LEU A 80 -11.38 -3.91 31.39
C LEU A 80 -12.19 -3.87 30.08
N SER A 81 -11.61 -3.42 28.95
CA SER A 81 -12.29 -3.44 27.65
C SER A 81 -11.33 -3.49 26.46
N VAL A 82 -10.82 -4.69 26.16
CA VAL A 82 -10.08 -4.97 24.91
C VAL A 82 -10.89 -4.61 23.65
N PRO A 83 -12.21 -4.89 23.55
CA PRO A 83 -12.98 -4.53 22.36
C PRO A 83 -13.03 -3.03 22.08
N ALA A 84 -13.12 -2.19 23.11
CA ALA A 84 -13.14 -0.74 22.94
C ALA A 84 -11.79 -0.20 22.44
N LEU A 85 -10.68 -0.68 23.00
CA LEU A 85 -9.33 -0.35 22.54
C LEU A 85 -9.15 -0.72 21.05
N LEU A 86 -9.54 -1.94 20.68
CA LEU A 86 -9.43 -2.40 19.30
C LEU A 86 -10.31 -1.56 18.35
N ALA A 87 -11.52 -1.18 18.77
CA ALA A 87 -12.38 -0.31 17.98
C ALA A 87 -11.74 1.08 17.76
N ALA A 88 -11.18 1.68 18.80
CA ALA A 88 -10.51 2.98 18.73
C ALA A 88 -9.30 2.94 17.78
N ILE A 89 -8.44 1.91 17.91
CA ILE A 89 -7.29 1.72 17.00
C ILE A 89 -7.75 1.56 15.56
N ARG A 90 -8.80 0.76 15.31
CA ARG A 90 -9.34 0.58 13.96
C ARG A 90 -9.83 1.90 13.38
N GLN A 91 -10.55 2.69 14.16
CA GLN A 91 -11.08 3.98 13.73
C GLN A 91 -9.95 4.95 13.36
N GLU A 92 -8.89 4.99 14.16
CA GLU A 92 -7.73 5.84 13.88
C GLU A 92 -7.02 5.43 12.59
N LEU A 93 -6.76 4.13 12.41
CA LEU A 93 -6.17 3.61 11.16
C LEU A 93 -7.07 3.90 9.93
N GLN A 94 -8.38 3.85 10.09
CA GLN A 94 -9.34 4.21 9.04
C GLN A 94 -9.31 5.71 8.74
N ALA A 95 -9.21 6.56 9.75
CA ALA A 95 -9.14 8.01 9.58
C ALA A 95 -7.88 8.42 8.81
N GLN A 96 -6.73 7.84 9.16
CA GLN A 96 -5.46 8.14 8.48
C GLN A 96 -5.38 7.59 7.06
N ALA A 97 -5.96 6.40 6.81
CA ALA A 97 -5.96 5.79 5.49
C ALA A 97 -7.07 6.31 4.56
N GLY A 98 -8.15 6.87 5.11
CA GLY A 98 -9.34 7.29 4.36
C GLY A 98 -9.96 6.16 3.54
N GLU A 99 -10.35 6.46 2.30
CA GLU A 99 -10.93 5.47 1.38
C GLU A 99 -9.99 4.30 1.04
N TRP A 100 -8.69 4.47 1.29
CA TRP A 100 -7.66 3.50 0.93
C TRP A 100 -7.54 2.34 1.93
N TYR A 101 -8.12 2.49 3.12
CA TYR A 101 -8.12 1.47 4.16
C TYR A 101 -8.62 0.11 3.66
N SER A 102 -9.75 0.11 2.94
CA SER A 102 -10.36 -1.12 2.41
C SER A 102 -9.77 -1.54 1.05
N PHE A 103 -9.13 -0.61 0.35
CA PHE A 103 -8.72 -0.77 -1.02
C PHE A 103 -7.32 -1.38 -1.20
N ALA A 104 -6.39 -0.99 -0.32
CA ALA A 104 -5.02 -1.49 -0.27
C ALA A 104 -4.77 -2.28 1.02
N PRO A 105 -5.31 -3.50 1.13
CA PRO A 105 -5.24 -4.26 2.37
C PRO A 105 -3.80 -4.64 2.74
N ALA A 106 -2.89 -4.66 1.78
CA ALA A 106 -1.49 -4.99 2.01
C ALA A 106 -0.66 -3.83 2.61
N THR A 107 -1.25 -2.65 2.85
CA THR A 107 -0.58 -1.53 3.53
C THR A 107 -1.29 -1.22 4.85
N TRP A 108 -2.50 -0.64 4.79
CA TRP A 108 -3.22 -0.14 5.96
C TRP A 108 -4.00 -1.21 6.71
N SER A 109 -4.80 -2.01 6.01
CA SER A 109 -5.63 -3.03 6.68
C SER A 109 -4.81 -4.20 7.22
N MET A 110 -3.62 -4.46 6.67
CA MET A 110 -2.72 -5.52 7.13
C MET A 110 -2.40 -5.35 8.61
N TRP A 111 -2.10 -4.12 9.04
CA TRP A 111 -1.78 -3.82 10.44
C TRP A 111 -2.94 -4.15 11.36
N TRP A 112 -4.16 -3.72 10.98
CA TRP A 112 -5.37 -4.10 11.69
C TRP A 112 -5.58 -5.61 11.73
N HIS A 113 -5.44 -6.30 10.61
CA HIS A 113 -5.65 -7.75 10.56
C HIS A 113 -4.63 -8.51 11.41
N ARG A 114 -3.36 -8.10 11.42
CA ARG A 114 -2.34 -8.67 12.29
C ARG A 114 -2.66 -8.39 13.75
N LEU A 115 -2.95 -7.14 14.10
CA LEU A 115 -3.35 -6.75 15.44
C LEU A 115 -4.55 -7.59 15.91
N ALA A 116 -5.63 -7.63 15.12
CA ALA A 116 -6.82 -8.41 15.43
C ALA A 116 -6.49 -9.90 15.58
N ALA A 117 -5.72 -10.50 14.67
CA ALA A 117 -5.34 -11.92 14.75
C ALA A 117 -4.52 -12.24 16.02
N HIS A 118 -3.63 -11.34 16.43
CA HIS A 118 -2.82 -11.50 17.65
C HIS A 118 -3.60 -11.18 18.94
N ASN A 119 -4.66 -10.37 18.87
CA ASN A 119 -5.52 -9.99 20.01
C ASN A 119 -6.76 -10.86 20.19
N VAL A 120 -7.15 -11.67 19.20
CA VAL A 120 -8.23 -12.66 19.34
C VAL A 120 -7.82 -13.79 20.32
N ARG A 121 -6.54 -13.87 20.69
CA ARG A 121 -6.07 -14.59 21.88
C ARG A 121 -5.92 -13.59 23.04
N PRO A 122 -6.34 -13.92 24.27
CA PRO A 122 -6.44 -12.98 25.40
C PRO A 122 -5.10 -12.43 25.95
N ASP A 123 -4.01 -12.46 25.18
CA ASP A 123 -2.64 -12.35 25.70
C ASP A 123 -1.92 -11.02 25.42
N LEU A 124 -2.47 -10.13 24.59
CA LEU A 124 -1.72 -8.92 24.19
C LEU A 124 -1.27 -8.07 25.39
N THR A 125 -2.00 -8.14 26.49
CA THR A 125 -1.65 -7.47 27.74
C THR A 125 -1.12 -8.39 28.83
N ARG A 126 -1.39 -9.70 28.80
CA ARG A 126 -0.85 -10.62 29.81
C ARG A 126 0.62 -10.97 29.55
N THR A 127 1.00 -11.14 28.29
CA THR A 127 2.39 -11.47 27.89
C THR A 127 3.12 -10.29 27.27
N GLY A 128 2.42 -9.18 27.01
CA GLY A 128 2.89 -8.15 26.08
C GLY A 128 2.87 -8.68 24.64
N GLY A 129 3.10 -7.79 23.68
CA GLY A 129 3.04 -8.20 22.27
C GLY A 129 3.18 -7.07 21.26
N ILE A 130 3.19 -7.45 19.99
CA ILE A 130 3.23 -6.51 18.87
C ILE A 130 1.84 -5.88 18.71
N ILE A 131 1.75 -4.55 18.85
CA ILE A 131 0.55 -3.79 18.47
C ILE A 131 0.63 -3.45 16.98
N LEU A 132 1.69 -2.73 16.59
CA LEU A 132 1.96 -2.38 15.20
C LEU A 132 3.40 -2.74 14.84
N GLU A 133 3.62 -3.21 13.63
CA GLU A 133 4.95 -3.59 13.13
C GLU A 133 5.28 -2.83 11.84
N SER A 134 6.46 -2.22 11.81
CA SER A 134 6.99 -1.50 10.63
C SER A 134 6.03 -0.43 10.10
N VAL A 135 5.53 0.41 11.00
CA VAL A 135 4.63 1.54 10.70
C VAL A 135 5.40 2.87 10.81
N PRO A 136 4.96 3.93 10.12
CA PRO A 136 5.50 5.28 10.35
C PRO A 136 5.40 5.67 11.84
N VAL A 137 6.42 6.38 12.34
CA VAL A 137 6.45 6.85 13.73
C VAL A 137 5.17 7.60 14.13
N SER A 138 4.65 8.49 13.27
CA SER A 138 3.41 9.23 13.53
C SER A 138 2.19 8.34 13.72
N VAL A 139 2.07 7.26 12.95
CA VAL A 139 0.99 6.27 13.11
C VAL A 139 1.11 5.61 14.48
N ALA A 140 2.32 5.20 14.85
CA ALA A 140 2.54 4.55 16.13
C ALA A 140 2.39 5.51 17.32
N GLU A 141 2.67 6.80 17.18
CA GLU A 141 2.41 7.82 18.22
C GLU A 141 0.91 7.99 18.47
N ALA A 142 0.12 8.09 17.41
CA ALA A 142 -1.34 8.15 17.52
C ALA A 142 -1.91 6.91 18.21
N ILE A 143 -1.43 5.71 17.85
CA ILE A 143 -1.89 4.47 18.50
C ILE A 143 -1.37 4.35 19.94
N ALA A 144 -0.16 4.83 20.25
CA ALA A 144 0.34 4.86 21.63
C ALA A 144 -0.52 5.73 22.54
N ALA A 145 -1.01 6.89 22.04
CA ALA A 145 -1.93 7.75 22.79
C ALA A 145 -3.25 7.02 23.10
N ILE A 146 -3.85 6.35 22.11
CA ILE A 146 -5.05 5.52 22.30
C ILE A 146 -4.77 4.40 23.32
N CYS A 147 -3.64 3.71 23.22
CA CYS A 147 -3.25 2.70 24.19
C CYS A 147 -3.19 3.26 25.62
N ALA A 148 -2.61 4.44 25.81
CA ALA A 148 -2.52 5.10 27.11
C ALA A 148 -3.90 5.45 27.70
N GLU A 149 -4.84 5.96 26.88
CA GLU A 149 -6.22 6.24 27.29
C GLU A 149 -6.96 4.99 27.78
N HIS A 150 -6.59 3.83 27.24
CA HIS A 150 -7.12 2.53 27.63
C HIS A 150 -6.28 1.81 28.70
N GLY A 151 -5.28 2.47 29.30
CA GLY A 151 -4.44 1.90 30.36
C GLY A 151 -3.42 0.86 29.89
N VAL A 152 -3.04 0.88 28.61
CA VAL A 152 -2.00 0.01 28.03
C VAL A 152 -0.69 0.77 27.95
N GLU A 153 0.31 0.33 28.70
CA GLU A 153 1.66 0.85 28.56
C GLU A 153 2.32 0.30 27.30
N THR A 154 2.88 1.20 26.48
CA THR A 154 3.56 0.85 25.23
C THR A 154 5.03 1.26 25.24
N TYR A 155 5.83 0.58 24.42
CA TYR A 155 7.21 0.96 24.17
C TYR A 155 7.58 0.82 22.70
N TRP A 156 8.61 1.55 22.31
CA TRP A 156 9.13 1.60 20.96
C TRP A 156 10.17 0.51 20.75
N ARG A 157 10.07 -0.18 19.62
CA ARG A 157 11.13 -1.05 19.12
C ARG A 157 11.54 -0.54 17.74
N PRO A 158 12.85 -0.37 17.47
CA PRO A 158 13.31 -0.14 16.10
C PRO A 158 12.72 -1.22 15.19
N ALA A 159 12.23 -0.83 14.02
CA ALA A 159 11.80 -1.81 13.02
C ALA A 159 12.98 -2.75 12.76
N TRP A 160 12.75 -4.07 12.75
CA TRP A 160 13.80 -5.02 12.42
C TRP A 160 14.43 -4.65 11.08
N ASP A 161 15.75 -4.71 11.00
CA ASP A 161 16.61 -4.32 9.85
C ASP A 161 16.23 -4.94 8.49
N ARG A 162 15.16 -5.74 8.40
CA ARG A 162 14.62 -6.28 7.15
C ARG A 162 14.01 -5.21 6.22
N PHE A 163 13.69 -4.02 6.74
CA PHE A 163 13.15 -2.91 5.94
C PHE A 163 13.90 -1.58 6.09
N VAL A 164 14.90 -1.52 6.96
CA VAL A 164 15.72 -0.33 7.18
C VAL A 164 16.77 -0.24 6.07
N SER A 165 16.38 0.36 4.94
CA SER A 165 17.41 1.00 4.11
C SER A 165 17.70 2.34 4.73
N LEU A 166 18.77 2.40 5.51
CA LEU A 166 19.45 3.62 5.94
C LEU A 166 19.50 4.64 4.79
N SER A 167 18.89 5.81 5.00
CA SER A 167 19.24 7.14 4.48
C SER A 167 19.52 7.40 2.98
N ALA A 168 19.45 6.44 2.06
CA ALA A 168 19.85 6.67 0.65
C ALA A 168 18.88 6.10 -0.41
N ALA A 169 17.85 5.35 -0.01
CA ALA A 169 16.89 4.83 -0.96
C ALA A 169 15.85 5.90 -1.34
N PRO A 170 15.49 6.05 -2.63
CA PRO A 170 14.44 6.99 -3.02
C PRO A 170 13.11 6.59 -2.35
N PRO A 171 12.29 7.59 -1.97
CA PRO A 171 10.99 7.32 -1.37
C PRO A 171 10.13 6.47 -2.33
N TYR A 172 9.26 5.63 -1.76
CA TYR A 172 8.30 4.88 -2.56
C TYR A 172 7.44 5.83 -3.41
N GLN A 173 7.06 5.38 -4.58
CA GLN A 173 6.26 6.10 -5.55
C GLN A 173 5.06 5.22 -5.90
N LEU A 174 3.94 5.86 -6.25
CA LEU A 174 2.70 5.18 -6.54
C LEU A 174 2.33 5.38 -8.02
N LEU A 175 2.06 4.27 -8.71
CA LEU A 175 1.41 4.25 -10.01
C LEU A 175 -0.03 3.72 -9.83
N LEU A 176 -1.01 4.48 -10.30
CA LEU A 176 -2.42 4.09 -10.36
C LEU A 176 -2.85 3.91 -11.81
N ILE A 177 -3.64 2.87 -12.06
CA ILE A 177 -4.30 2.59 -13.35
C ILE A 177 -5.76 2.28 -13.05
N GLY A 178 -6.60 3.31 -13.07
CA GLY A 178 -7.94 3.29 -12.49
C GLY A 178 -7.89 2.88 -11.03
N ARG A 179 -8.53 1.75 -10.71
CA ARG A 179 -8.55 1.15 -9.37
C ARG A 179 -7.48 0.06 -9.17
N ASN A 180 -6.42 0.08 -9.96
CA ASN A 180 -5.26 -0.78 -9.74
C ASN A 180 -4.08 0.08 -9.33
N TYR A 181 -3.20 -0.49 -8.50
CA TYR A 181 -2.09 0.26 -7.92
C TYR A 181 -0.80 -0.55 -7.89
N LEU A 182 0.32 0.16 -7.92
CA LEU A 182 1.65 -0.37 -7.72
C LEU A 182 2.48 0.64 -6.93
N ILE A 183 3.06 0.18 -5.81
CA ILE A 183 3.97 0.96 -4.97
C ILE A 183 5.37 0.37 -5.12
N ALA A 184 6.31 1.17 -5.64
CA ALA A 184 7.70 0.78 -5.85
C ALA A 184 8.64 1.97 -5.68
N ARG A 185 9.95 1.72 -5.49
CA ARG A 185 10.94 2.80 -5.30
C ARG A 185 11.29 3.54 -6.59
N ARG A 186 11.27 2.82 -7.72
CA ARG A 186 11.62 3.36 -9.03
C ARG A 186 10.78 2.71 -10.11
N PHE A 187 10.53 3.48 -11.16
CA PHE A 187 9.82 3.08 -12.36
C PHE A 187 10.62 3.49 -13.60
N PHE A 188 10.65 2.63 -14.60
CA PHE A 188 11.28 2.88 -15.89
C PHE A 188 10.29 2.53 -16.99
N VAL A 189 10.16 3.41 -17.98
CA VAL A 189 9.26 3.19 -19.11
C VAL A 189 10.09 2.98 -20.37
N SER A 190 9.71 1.96 -21.14
CA SER A 190 10.17 1.77 -22.51
C SER A 190 8.97 1.52 -23.41
N THR A 191 8.98 2.11 -24.61
CA THR A 191 8.00 1.78 -25.64
C THR A 191 8.42 0.49 -26.32
N LEU A 192 7.52 -0.48 -26.37
CA LEU A 192 7.71 -1.71 -27.12
C LEU A 192 7.42 -1.39 -28.59
N ILE A 193 8.45 -1.44 -29.43
CA ILE A 193 8.27 -1.34 -30.88
C ILE A 193 7.48 -2.59 -31.30
N GLY A 194 6.21 -2.39 -31.63
CA GLY A 194 5.43 -3.44 -32.26
C GLY A 194 6.09 -3.79 -33.58
N ASN A 195 6.42 -5.06 -33.79
CA ASN A 195 6.43 -5.57 -35.17
C ASN A 195 5.07 -5.18 -35.76
N SER A 196 5.07 -4.42 -36.85
CA SER A 196 3.90 -3.85 -37.54
C SER A 196 2.96 -4.91 -38.14
N SER A 197 2.97 -6.14 -37.64
CA SER A 197 2.17 -7.29 -38.05
C SER A 197 1.11 -7.70 -37.02
N ALA A 198 0.89 -6.91 -35.96
CA ALA A 198 -0.29 -7.07 -35.11
C ALA A 198 -1.53 -6.50 -35.83
N LYS A 199 -2.24 -7.39 -36.56
CA LYS A 199 -3.58 -7.12 -37.10
C LYS A 199 -4.43 -6.40 -36.06
N LEU A 200 -4.95 -5.23 -36.43
CA LEU A 200 -6.03 -4.54 -35.71
C LEU A 200 -7.12 -5.55 -35.33
N PRO A 201 -7.64 -5.54 -34.09
CA PRO A 201 -8.83 -6.32 -33.76
C PRO A 201 -9.98 -5.88 -34.68
N PRO A 202 -10.86 -6.81 -35.09
CA PRO A 202 -11.97 -6.48 -35.99
C PRO A 202 -12.81 -5.38 -35.36
N GLN A 203 -13.00 -4.30 -36.12
CA GLN A 203 -13.90 -3.21 -35.78
C GLN A 203 -15.27 -3.81 -35.47
N PHE A 204 -15.81 -3.51 -34.29
CA PHE A 204 -17.20 -3.80 -33.96
C PHE A 204 -18.10 -2.96 -34.87
N LEU A 205 -18.48 -3.53 -36.01
CA LEU A 205 -19.58 -3.04 -36.82
C LEU A 205 -20.85 -3.08 -35.96
N LYS A 206 -21.29 -1.91 -35.51
CA LYS A 206 -22.64 -1.71 -35.00
C LYS A 206 -23.62 -2.16 -36.08
N LYS A 207 -24.38 -3.21 -35.82
CA LYS A 207 -25.57 -3.51 -36.62
C LYS A 207 -26.65 -2.49 -36.26
N PRO A 208 -27.28 -1.82 -37.23
CA PRO A 208 -28.48 -1.04 -36.96
C PRO A 208 -29.63 -1.98 -36.63
N ARG A 209 -30.44 -1.59 -35.66
CA ARG A 209 -31.86 -1.97 -35.58
C ARG A 209 -32.67 -0.75 -35.92
#